data_AF-A0A439Z873-F1
#
_entry.id   AF-A0A439Z873-F1
#
_cell.length_a   1.000
_cell.length_b   1.000
_cell.length_c   1.000
_cell.angle_alpha   90.00
_cell.angle_beta   90.00
_cell.angle_gamma   90.00
#
_symmetry.space_group_name_H-M   'P 1'
#
loop_
_entity.id
_entity.type
_entity.pdbx_description
1 polymer ?
#
loop_
_entity_poly.entity_id
_entity_poly.type
_entity_poly.pdbx_seq_one_letter_code
_entity_poly.pdbx_strand_id
1 'polypeptide(L)'
;MDTVTIKAKGISVTLDLAVGHIADMTVEADGRRLQPLHRAPWVGAPRESLPQDLPEGTVRLSGDFLCAPFSRADVEEAPLHGWPANSAWDLVEDSAISDGWRASFRLRRKVMGASVDKVLTLRDNHPFLYQEHVFFGGAGAISVAHHPMTVMRGGGSLAFSPKRYAASPADPLEPDPARGRFLLAYPARSADLRHFPTAAGGTADLTDYRMEDRREDFLTLVEADHGGPGWTALARHAEQDLVLVLKNAAELPITMLWFSNGGRDYAPWSGRHLGVLGIEDGRAAVGHAASLGDNWLKREGVATAFALAEGRSVSFRHVIGAVPFSDGEPPRDFETARDHMRIAGADGTVREIAFDGDFLRLGRSVPA
;
A
#
# COMPACT_ATOMS: atom_id res chain seq x y z
N MET A 1 -15.16 -17.70 6.05
CA MET A 1 -14.74 -16.29 6.27
C MET A 1 -15.90 -15.42 5.86
N ASP A 2 -16.20 -14.38 6.62
CA ASP A 2 -17.23 -13.40 6.25
C ASP A 2 -16.61 -12.40 5.27
N THR A 3 -17.01 -12.49 4.00
CA THR A 3 -16.39 -11.73 2.89
C THR A 3 -17.47 -11.17 1.98
N VAL A 4 -17.22 -9.99 1.42
CA VAL A 4 -18.06 -9.37 0.39
C VAL A 4 -17.26 -9.23 -0.89
N THR A 5 -17.84 -9.65 -2.02
CA THR A 5 -17.23 -9.49 -3.34
C THR A 5 -18.05 -8.54 -4.19
N ILE A 6 -17.44 -7.47 -4.67
CA ILE A 6 -18.01 -6.55 -5.66
C ILE A 6 -17.38 -6.75 -7.03
N LYS A 7 -18.14 -6.48 -8.09
CA LYS A 7 -17.73 -6.74 -9.47
C LYS A 7 -18.16 -5.60 -10.40
N ALA A 8 -17.32 -5.31 -11.38
CA ALA A 8 -17.67 -4.57 -12.58
C ALA A 8 -17.15 -5.37 -13.79
N LYS A 9 -17.46 -4.95 -15.03
CA LYS A 9 -16.93 -5.64 -16.21
C LYS A 9 -15.40 -5.68 -16.18
N GLY A 10 -14.83 -6.88 -16.22
CA GLY A 10 -13.38 -7.10 -16.26
C GLY A 10 -12.66 -6.98 -14.91
N ILE A 11 -13.36 -6.80 -13.79
CA ILE A 11 -12.71 -6.68 -12.46
C ILE A 11 -13.61 -7.20 -11.33
N SER A 12 -12.99 -7.88 -10.36
CA SER A 12 -13.64 -8.37 -9.14
C SER A 12 -12.74 -8.12 -7.93
N VAL A 13 -13.33 -7.67 -6.83
CA VAL A 13 -12.62 -7.38 -5.57
C VAL A 13 -13.38 -7.98 -4.41
N THR A 14 -12.66 -8.68 -3.53
CA THR A 14 -13.20 -9.29 -2.31
C THR A 14 -12.62 -8.63 -1.07
N LEU A 15 -13.49 -8.14 -0.20
CA LEU A 15 -13.14 -7.59 1.12
C LEU A 15 -13.39 -8.64 2.21
N ASP A 16 -12.43 -8.85 3.10
CA ASP A 16 -12.60 -9.61 4.34
C ASP A 16 -13.21 -8.71 5.41
N LEU A 17 -14.47 -8.99 5.78
CA LEU A 17 -15.20 -8.16 6.73
C LEU A 17 -14.67 -8.28 8.16
N ALA A 18 -13.85 -9.28 8.49
CA ALA A 18 -13.32 -9.43 9.84
C ALA A 18 -12.17 -8.45 10.15
N VAL A 19 -11.47 -7.96 9.11
CA VAL A 19 -10.26 -7.14 9.24
C VAL A 19 -10.18 -5.97 8.25
N GLY A 20 -11.12 -5.88 7.30
CA GLY A 20 -11.13 -4.81 6.29
C GLY A 20 -10.08 -4.95 5.19
N HIS A 21 -9.47 -6.13 5.05
CA HIS A 21 -8.45 -6.40 4.05
C HIS A 21 -9.09 -6.65 2.69
N ILE A 22 -8.50 -6.12 1.62
CA ILE A 22 -8.75 -6.60 0.26
C ILE A 22 -8.11 -8.00 0.17
N ALA A 23 -8.92 -9.04 0.30
CA ALA A 23 -8.46 -10.42 0.38
C ALA A 23 -8.17 -11.05 -0.99
N ASP A 24 -8.84 -10.56 -2.03
CA ASP A 24 -8.57 -10.95 -3.43
C ASP A 24 -8.94 -9.78 -4.35
N MET A 25 -8.16 -9.63 -5.42
CA MET A 25 -8.46 -8.74 -6.55
C MET A 25 -8.12 -9.50 -7.82
N THR A 26 -9.04 -9.49 -8.76
CA THR A 26 -8.89 -10.10 -10.08
C THR A 26 -9.18 -9.06 -11.15
N VAL A 27 -8.30 -8.97 -12.15
CA VAL A 27 -8.53 -8.18 -13.38
C VAL A 27 -8.50 -9.13 -14.58
N GLU A 28 -9.47 -8.98 -15.49
CA GLU A 28 -9.52 -9.71 -16.75
C GLU A 28 -9.07 -8.79 -17.89
N ALA A 29 -7.99 -9.16 -18.58
CA ALA A 29 -7.42 -8.38 -19.67
C ALA A 29 -6.71 -9.30 -20.66
N ASP A 30 -6.89 -9.07 -21.96
CA ASP A 30 -6.28 -9.85 -23.05
C ASP A 30 -6.45 -11.39 -22.91
N GLY A 31 -7.63 -11.82 -22.44
CA GLY A 31 -7.94 -13.24 -22.19
C GLY A 31 -7.21 -13.85 -20.98
N ARG A 32 -6.49 -13.03 -20.20
CA ARG A 32 -5.78 -13.43 -18.98
C ARG A 32 -6.53 -12.97 -17.74
N ARG A 33 -6.35 -13.72 -16.66
CA ARG A 33 -6.78 -13.37 -15.31
C ARG A 33 -5.56 -12.96 -14.50
N LEU A 34 -5.50 -11.70 -14.09
CA LEU A 34 -4.41 -11.13 -13.30
C LEU A 34 -4.82 -11.08 -11.83
N GLN A 35 -3.87 -11.40 -10.94
CA GLN A 35 -4.04 -11.34 -9.48
C GLN A 35 -2.89 -10.51 -8.90
N PRO A 36 -3.06 -9.19 -8.76
CA PRO A 36 -1.97 -8.30 -8.36
C PRO A 36 -1.61 -8.38 -6.88
N LEU A 37 -2.49 -8.94 -6.05
CA LEU A 37 -2.38 -8.86 -4.60
C LEU A 37 -1.87 -10.17 -3.98
N HIS A 38 -1.03 -10.04 -2.96
CA HIS A 38 -0.44 -11.16 -2.22
C HIS A 38 -1.41 -11.72 -1.17
N ARG A 39 -1.27 -13.00 -0.82
CA ARG A 39 -1.93 -13.62 0.33
C ARG A 39 -0.91 -14.46 1.08
N ALA A 40 -0.74 -14.21 2.38
CA ALA A 40 0.31 -14.87 3.16
C ALA A 40 0.05 -16.38 3.27
N PRO A 41 1.11 -17.21 3.31
CA PRO A 41 0.99 -18.67 3.21
C PRO A 41 0.37 -19.33 4.45
N TRP A 42 0.25 -18.61 5.57
CA TRP A 42 -0.42 -19.09 6.78
C TRP A 42 -1.91 -18.73 6.84
N VAL A 43 -2.43 -17.90 5.92
CA VAL A 43 -3.84 -17.51 5.96
C VAL A 43 -4.71 -18.73 5.69
N GLY A 44 -5.54 -19.08 6.68
CA GLY A 44 -6.37 -20.29 6.68
C GLY A 44 -5.78 -21.46 7.48
N ALA A 45 -4.57 -21.31 8.04
CA ALA A 45 -4.06 -22.27 9.02
C ALA A 45 -4.90 -22.24 10.31
N PRO A 46 -4.99 -23.37 11.05
CA PRO A 46 -5.66 -23.40 12.35
C PRO A 46 -5.07 -22.35 13.29
N ARG A 47 -5.91 -21.61 14.02
CA ARG A 47 -5.46 -20.46 14.83
C ARG A 47 -4.46 -20.86 15.91
N GLU A 48 -4.65 -22.05 16.48
CA GLU A 48 -3.80 -22.69 17.46
C GLU A 48 -2.39 -23.05 16.94
N SER A 49 -2.21 -23.11 15.61
CA SER A 49 -0.90 -23.33 14.98
C SER A 49 -0.08 -22.03 14.80
N LEU A 50 -0.69 -20.88 15.09
CA LEU A 50 -0.07 -19.56 14.96
C LEU A 50 0.23 -18.98 16.35
N PRO A 51 1.27 -18.13 16.49
CA PRO A 51 1.55 -17.45 17.76
C PRO A 51 0.30 -16.74 18.31
N GLN A 52 0.08 -16.85 19.62
CA GLN A 52 -1.16 -16.40 20.25
C GLN A 52 -1.31 -14.88 20.24
N ASP A 53 -0.21 -14.16 20.25
CA ASP A 53 -0.11 -12.70 20.31
C ASP A 53 -0.18 -12.00 18.95
N LEU A 54 -0.31 -12.75 17.84
CA LEU A 54 -0.47 -12.12 16.53
C LEU A 54 -1.73 -11.26 16.47
N PRO A 55 -1.61 -10.01 15.95
CA PRO A 55 -2.77 -9.22 15.56
C PRO A 55 -3.64 -9.97 14.55
N GLU A 56 -4.96 -9.80 14.62
CA GLU A 56 -5.89 -10.48 13.71
C GLU A 56 -5.61 -10.14 12.24
N GLY A 57 -5.19 -8.90 11.95
CA GLY A 57 -4.73 -8.51 10.62
C GLY A 57 -3.54 -9.35 10.14
N THR A 58 -2.57 -9.65 11.01
CA THR A 58 -1.43 -10.51 10.66
C THR A 58 -1.85 -11.97 10.45
N VAL A 59 -2.80 -12.49 11.25
CA VAL A 59 -3.38 -13.83 11.05
C VAL A 59 -4.01 -13.93 9.65
N ARG A 60 -4.59 -12.84 9.16
CA ARG A 60 -5.32 -12.75 7.89
C ARG A 60 -4.60 -11.90 6.84
N LEU A 61 -3.27 -11.87 6.89
CA LEU A 61 -2.47 -10.96 6.06
C LEU A 61 -2.67 -11.21 4.56
N SER A 62 -3.37 -10.29 3.89
CA SER A 62 -3.74 -10.42 2.48
C SER A 62 -4.00 -9.07 1.82
N GLY A 63 -3.61 -8.98 0.55
CA GLY A 63 -3.79 -7.89 -0.38
C GLY A 63 -3.46 -6.52 0.17
N ASP A 64 -4.49 -5.68 0.35
CA ASP A 64 -4.35 -4.30 0.83
C ASP A 64 -5.16 -4.09 2.11
N PHE A 65 -4.67 -3.25 3.01
CA PHE A 65 -5.38 -2.86 4.21
C PHE A 65 -5.00 -1.44 4.64
N LEU A 66 -5.90 -0.81 5.39
CA LEU A 66 -5.64 0.52 5.93
C LEU A 66 -4.92 0.38 7.28
N CYS A 67 -3.76 1.00 7.39
CA CYS A 67 -3.12 1.25 8.67
C CYS A 67 -3.62 2.58 9.23
N ALA A 68 -4.29 2.59 10.39
CA ALA A 68 -4.56 3.82 11.14
C ALA A 68 -4.68 3.54 12.65
N PRO A 69 -3.66 3.91 13.44
CA PRO A 69 -2.44 4.58 13.01
C PRO A 69 -1.53 3.69 12.15
N PHE A 70 -0.63 4.32 11.38
CA PHE A 70 0.47 3.60 10.76
C PHE A 70 1.47 3.09 11.80
N SER A 71 1.92 1.83 11.66
CA SER A 71 2.83 1.15 12.57
C SER A 71 2.26 0.99 14.00
N ARG A 72 3.07 1.21 15.04
CA ARG A 72 2.68 1.06 16.44
C ARG A 72 1.59 2.07 16.84
N ALA A 73 0.54 1.60 17.52
CA ALA A 73 -0.51 2.42 18.10
C ALA A 73 -0.22 2.73 19.58
N ASP A 74 0.55 3.80 19.83
CA ASP A 74 1.06 4.19 21.16
C ASP A 74 0.49 5.54 21.67
N VAL A 75 -0.60 6.03 21.07
CA VAL A 75 -1.39 7.17 21.56
C VAL A 75 -2.79 6.72 21.99
N GLU A 76 -3.47 5.95 21.16
CA GLU A 76 -4.65 5.15 21.53
C GLU A 76 -4.28 3.68 21.35
N GLU A 77 -4.40 2.88 22.41
CA GLU A 77 -4.00 1.47 22.38
C GLU A 77 -4.84 0.69 21.36
N ALA A 78 -4.13 0.06 20.42
CA ALA A 78 -4.70 -0.82 19.41
C ALA A 78 -3.62 -1.83 18.95
N PRO A 79 -3.98 -2.91 18.24
CA PRO A 79 -3.01 -3.79 17.61
C PRO A 79 -2.13 -3.03 16.60
N LEU A 80 -1.03 -3.65 16.18
CA LEU A 80 -0.17 -3.11 15.13
C LEU A 80 -0.99 -2.73 13.88
N HIS A 81 -0.76 -1.52 13.35
CA HIS A 81 -1.54 -0.90 12.26
C HIS A 81 -2.99 -0.50 12.61
N GLY A 82 -3.36 -0.56 13.89
CA GLY A 82 -4.60 -0.02 14.42
C GLY A 82 -5.85 -0.84 14.10
N TRP A 83 -6.99 -0.34 14.56
CA TRP A 83 -8.29 -1.02 14.40
C TRP A 83 -8.73 -1.25 12.95
N PRO A 84 -8.48 -0.37 11.97
CA PRO A 84 -8.93 -0.59 10.59
C PRO A 84 -8.41 -1.88 9.94
N ALA A 85 -7.22 -2.36 10.34
CA ALA A 85 -6.61 -3.60 9.86
C ALA A 85 -6.88 -4.82 10.78
N ASN A 86 -7.57 -4.62 11.92
CA ASN A 86 -7.64 -5.63 12.99
C ASN A 86 -9.04 -5.78 13.59
N SER A 87 -10.07 -5.20 12.96
CA SER A 87 -11.43 -5.24 13.46
C SER A 87 -12.43 -5.39 12.32
N ALA A 88 -13.60 -5.90 12.69
CA ALA A 88 -14.67 -6.11 11.75
C ALA A 88 -15.27 -4.81 11.20
N TRP A 89 -15.74 -4.92 9.96
CA TRP A 89 -16.40 -3.89 9.17
C TRP A 89 -17.81 -4.34 8.82
N ASP A 90 -18.77 -3.42 8.90
CA ASP A 90 -20.15 -3.64 8.49
C ASP A 90 -20.37 -3.10 7.08
N LEU A 91 -21.01 -3.89 6.22
CA LEU A 91 -21.48 -3.41 4.92
C LEU A 91 -22.60 -2.39 5.14
N VAL A 92 -22.44 -1.19 4.60
CA VAL A 92 -23.40 -0.08 4.71
C VAL A 92 -24.24 0.04 3.44
N GLU A 93 -23.58 0.01 2.28
CA GLU A 93 -24.21 0.10 0.97
C GLU A 93 -23.47 -0.80 -0.02
N ASP A 94 -24.22 -1.43 -0.92
CA ASP A 94 -23.71 -2.25 -2.01
C ASP A 94 -24.63 -2.06 -3.22
N SER A 95 -24.16 -1.33 -4.24
CA SER A 95 -25.04 -0.87 -5.30
C SER A 95 -24.34 -0.70 -6.65
N ALA A 96 -25.12 -0.90 -7.71
CA ALA A 96 -24.73 -0.52 -9.06
C ALA A 96 -24.70 1.01 -9.18
N ILE A 97 -23.67 1.52 -9.87
CA ILE A 97 -23.61 2.90 -10.33
C ILE A 97 -23.68 2.91 -11.87
N SER A 98 -23.79 4.10 -12.48
CA SER A 98 -24.00 4.25 -13.94
C SER A 98 -23.01 3.48 -14.81
N ASP A 99 -21.79 3.32 -14.34
CA ASP A 99 -20.65 2.77 -15.07
C ASP A 99 -19.85 1.78 -14.23
N GLY A 100 -20.50 1.06 -13.30
CA GLY A 100 -19.83 0.03 -12.51
C GLY A 100 -20.54 -0.26 -11.20
N TRP A 101 -19.76 -0.41 -10.13
CA TRP A 101 -20.25 -0.87 -8.83
C TRP A 101 -19.56 -0.12 -7.69
N ARG A 102 -20.31 0.15 -6.62
CA ARG A 102 -19.79 0.80 -5.42
C ARG A 102 -20.31 0.11 -4.17
N ALA A 103 -19.41 -0.15 -3.23
CA ALA A 103 -19.77 -0.55 -1.88
C ALA A 103 -19.11 0.35 -0.83
N SER A 104 -19.81 0.58 0.27
CA SER A 104 -19.30 1.30 1.44
C SER A 104 -19.39 0.43 2.69
N PHE A 105 -18.39 0.55 3.54
CA PHE A 105 -18.22 -0.24 4.75
C PHE A 105 -17.88 0.68 5.91
N ARG A 106 -18.41 0.37 7.10
CA ARG A 106 -18.12 1.10 8.33
C ARG A 106 -17.34 0.23 9.30
N LEU A 107 -16.22 0.75 9.80
CA LEU A 107 -15.46 0.10 10.84
C LEU A 107 -16.30 0.06 12.14
N ARG A 108 -16.40 -1.10 12.79
CA ARG A 108 -17.12 -1.23 14.07
C ARG A 108 -16.47 -0.47 15.21
N ARG A 109 -15.15 -0.32 15.16
CA ARG A 109 -14.35 0.41 16.13
C ARG A 109 -14.21 1.87 15.70
N LYS A 110 -14.10 2.75 16.69
CA LYS A 110 -13.64 4.12 16.46
C LYS A 110 -12.12 4.17 16.45
N VAL A 111 -11.57 5.17 15.79
CA VAL A 111 -10.13 5.49 15.80
C VAL A 111 -9.99 6.92 16.28
N MET A 112 -9.35 7.13 17.44
CA MET A 112 -9.24 8.45 18.08
C MET A 112 -10.61 9.14 18.24
N GLY A 113 -11.66 8.35 18.50
CA GLY A 113 -13.04 8.82 18.57
C GLY A 113 -13.77 9.06 17.24
N ALA A 114 -13.08 8.99 16.10
CA ALA A 114 -13.68 9.14 14.77
C ALA A 114 -14.37 7.86 14.30
N SER A 115 -15.47 8.00 13.55
CA SER A 115 -16.00 6.90 12.72
C SER A 115 -15.18 6.79 11.45
N VAL A 116 -14.91 5.56 11.00
CA VAL A 116 -14.11 5.30 9.80
C VAL A 116 -14.96 4.54 8.79
N ASP A 117 -15.09 5.11 7.60
CA ASP A 117 -15.74 4.48 6.46
C ASP A 117 -14.70 4.15 5.37
N LYS A 118 -14.92 3.04 4.67
CA LYS A 118 -14.17 2.57 3.50
C LYS A 118 -15.14 2.51 2.34
N VAL A 119 -14.80 3.14 1.23
CA VAL A 119 -15.59 3.12 -0.01
C VAL A 119 -14.76 2.50 -1.11
N LEU A 120 -15.28 1.44 -1.72
CA LEU A 120 -14.67 0.76 -2.85
C LEU A 120 -15.53 1.02 -4.09
N THR A 121 -14.91 1.52 -5.15
CA THR A 121 -15.55 1.74 -6.45
C THR A 121 -14.82 0.94 -7.51
N LEU A 122 -15.59 0.21 -8.32
CA LEU A 122 -15.14 -0.45 -9.54
C LEU A 122 -15.87 0.21 -10.71
N ARG A 123 -15.17 0.43 -11.81
CA ARG A 123 -15.76 0.95 -13.06
C ARG A 123 -15.66 -0.11 -14.14
N ASP A 124 -16.68 -0.22 -14.98
CA ASP A 124 -16.73 -1.15 -16.10
C ASP A 124 -15.53 -0.95 -17.03
N ASN A 125 -14.81 -2.02 -17.32
CA ASN A 125 -13.60 -2.06 -18.16
C ASN A 125 -12.40 -1.25 -17.63
N HIS A 126 -12.45 -0.76 -16.38
CA HIS A 126 -11.27 -0.20 -15.73
C HIS A 126 -10.50 -1.32 -15.03
N PRO A 127 -9.17 -1.45 -15.22
CA PRO A 127 -8.35 -2.44 -14.52
C PRO A 127 -7.99 -2.01 -13.08
N PHE A 128 -8.84 -1.19 -12.45
CA PHE A 128 -8.52 -0.46 -11.22
C PHE A 128 -9.59 -0.60 -10.14
N LEU A 129 -9.12 -0.84 -8.91
CA LEU A 129 -9.86 -0.62 -7.68
C LEU A 129 -9.61 0.81 -7.20
N TYR A 130 -10.68 1.59 -7.11
CA TYR A 130 -10.67 2.94 -6.57
C TYR A 130 -11.12 2.92 -5.10
N GLN A 131 -10.26 3.33 -4.17
CA GLN A 131 -10.52 3.29 -2.74
C GLN A 131 -10.50 4.69 -2.12
N GLU A 132 -11.46 4.95 -1.25
CA GLU A 132 -11.52 6.13 -0.39
C GLU A 132 -11.73 5.70 1.06
N HIS A 133 -10.99 6.30 1.98
CA HIS A 133 -11.27 6.18 3.41
C HIS A 133 -11.66 7.54 3.97
N VAL A 134 -12.67 7.57 4.83
CA VAL A 134 -13.22 8.79 5.42
C VAL A 134 -13.24 8.64 6.94
N PHE A 135 -12.61 9.59 7.63
CA PHE A 135 -12.65 9.73 9.07
C PHE A 135 -13.58 10.90 9.39
N PHE A 136 -14.64 10.67 10.17
CA PHE A 136 -15.58 11.70 10.60
C PHE A 136 -15.54 11.88 12.11
N GLY A 137 -15.33 13.12 12.56
CA GLY A 137 -15.19 13.48 13.97
C GLY A 137 -13.81 13.12 14.54
N GLY A 138 -13.80 12.72 15.81
CA GLY A 138 -12.59 12.37 16.55
C GLY A 138 -11.81 13.57 17.09
N ALA A 139 -10.63 13.29 17.64
CA ALA A 139 -9.77 14.31 18.25
C ALA A 139 -8.29 14.00 18.02
N GLY A 140 -7.46 15.04 18.11
CA GLY A 140 -6.02 14.93 17.94
C GLY A 140 -5.63 14.76 16.47
N ALA A 141 -4.81 13.76 16.16
CA ALA A 141 -4.35 13.49 14.82
C ALA A 141 -4.09 12.00 14.59
N ILE A 142 -4.12 11.58 13.33
CA ILE A 142 -3.96 10.20 12.92
C ILE A 142 -2.97 10.09 11.75
N SER A 143 -1.97 9.23 11.90
CA SER A 143 -1.11 8.82 10.79
C SER A 143 -1.76 7.67 10.04
N VAL A 144 -1.61 7.63 8.73
CA VAL A 144 -2.26 6.58 7.92
C VAL A 144 -1.34 6.09 6.81
N ALA A 145 -1.53 4.86 6.39
CA ALA A 145 -1.04 4.36 5.11
C ALA A 145 -1.97 3.26 4.59
N HIS A 146 -2.20 3.26 3.28
CA HIS A 146 -2.62 2.03 2.58
C HIS A 146 -1.45 1.06 2.53
N HIS A 147 -1.71 -0.23 2.36
CA HIS A 147 -0.66 -1.26 2.43
C HIS A 147 -0.91 -2.40 1.43
N PRO A 148 -1.09 -2.13 0.12
CA PRO A 148 -1.09 -3.20 -0.87
C PRO A 148 0.22 -3.99 -0.83
N MET A 149 0.07 -5.30 -0.77
CA MET A 149 1.17 -6.25 -0.88
C MET A 149 1.04 -6.97 -2.21
N THR A 150 2.15 -7.12 -2.90
CA THR A 150 2.23 -7.95 -4.11
C THR A 150 3.39 -8.92 -4.02
N VAL A 151 3.22 -10.09 -4.63
CA VAL A 151 4.28 -11.08 -4.79
C VAL A 151 4.96 -10.86 -6.15
N MET A 152 6.29 -11.00 -6.19
CA MET A 152 7.12 -10.97 -7.39
C MET A 152 7.92 -12.28 -7.47
N ARG A 153 7.28 -13.40 -7.89
CA ARG A 153 7.86 -14.76 -7.74
C ARG A 153 9.19 -14.97 -8.47
N GLY A 154 9.40 -14.26 -9.58
CA GLY A 154 10.63 -14.26 -10.37
C GLY A 154 11.42 -12.96 -10.25
N GLY A 155 11.14 -12.17 -9.21
CA GLY A 155 11.60 -10.78 -9.12
C GLY A 155 10.87 -9.86 -10.10
N GLY A 156 11.42 -8.68 -10.29
CA GLY A 156 10.89 -7.70 -11.23
C GLY A 156 11.46 -6.32 -11.01
N SER A 157 10.97 -5.36 -11.78
CA SER A 157 11.48 -3.99 -11.73
C SER A 157 10.44 -3.03 -11.18
N LEU A 158 10.90 -2.00 -10.47
CA LEU A 158 10.08 -0.95 -9.89
C LEU A 158 10.35 0.38 -10.58
N ALA A 159 9.31 1.14 -10.85
CA ALA A 159 9.39 2.56 -11.16
C ALA A 159 8.49 3.36 -10.22
N PHE A 160 8.81 4.64 -10.07
CA PHE A 160 8.10 5.54 -9.18
C PHE A 160 7.92 6.90 -9.83
N SER A 161 6.87 7.62 -9.44
CA SER A 161 6.83 9.07 -9.64
C SER A 161 8.06 9.71 -9.00
N PRO A 162 8.51 10.89 -9.48
CA PRO A 162 9.70 11.55 -8.96
C PRO A 162 9.77 11.58 -7.42
N LYS A 163 10.92 11.15 -6.88
CA LYS A 163 11.19 11.14 -5.42
C LYS A 163 12.31 12.09 -5.09
N ARG A 164 12.23 12.75 -3.93
CA ARG A 164 13.31 13.58 -3.40
C ARG A 164 14.50 12.70 -2.99
N TYR A 165 14.21 11.59 -2.30
CA TYR A 165 15.17 10.60 -1.80
C TYR A 165 14.43 9.43 -1.13
N ALA A 166 15.18 8.35 -0.88
CA ALA A 166 14.84 7.26 0.02
C ALA A 166 15.58 7.40 1.35
N ALA A 167 14.98 6.97 2.45
CA ALA A 167 15.63 6.86 3.76
C ALA A 167 15.16 5.61 4.52
N SER A 168 16.08 4.90 5.18
CA SER A 168 15.75 3.83 6.10
C SER A 168 15.59 4.38 7.54
N PRO A 169 14.80 3.72 8.39
CA PRO A 169 14.69 4.07 9.81
C PRO A 169 16.00 3.86 10.57
N ALA A 170 16.01 4.19 11.86
CA ALA A 170 17.18 4.03 12.72
C ALA A 170 17.63 2.56 12.81
N ASP A 171 16.67 1.64 12.92
CA ASP A 171 16.92 0.22 13.12
C ASP A 171 16.25 -0.61 12.01
N PRO A 172 16.84 -1.74 11.60
CA PRO A 172 16.19 -2.69 10.68
C PRO A 172 14.96 -3.34 11.33
N LEU A 173 14.09 -3.91 10.50
CA LEU A 173 12.87 -4.59 10.97
C LEU A 173 13.15 -5.85 11.79
N GLU A 174 14.27 -6.52 11.54
CA GLU A 174 14.73 -7.68 12.31
C GLU A 174 16.23 -7.54 12.60
N PRO A 175 16.61 -6.86 13.70
CA PRO A 175 18.00 -6.62 14.05
C PRO A 175 18.71 -7.85 14.63
N ASP A 176 17.98 -8.87 15.07
CA ASP A 176 18.57 -10.07 15.68
C ASP A 176 19.02 -11.06 14.60
N PRO A 177 20.34 -11.27 14.41
CA PRO A 177 20.85 -12.18 13.37
C PRO A 177 20.52 -13.65 13.62
N ALA A 178 20.10 -14.03 14.84
CA ALA A 178 19.61 -15.37 15.13
C ALA A 178 18.16 -15.58 14.67
N ARG A 179 17.44 -14.50 14.39
CA ARG A 179 16.02 -14.51 14.02
C ARG A 179 15.76 -14.12 12.58
N GLY A 180 16.71 -13.47 11.93
CA GLY A 180 16.56 -13.09 10.54
C GLY A 180 17.72 -12.32 9.94
N ARG A 181 17.42 -11.64 8.84
CA ARG A 181 18.40 -10.89 8.04
C ARG A 181 17.76 -9.74 7.26
N PHE A 182 18.54 -8.72 7.00
CA PHE A 182 18.21 -7.53 6.23
C PHE A 182 19.40 -7.18 5.31
N LEU A 183 19.16 -6.43 4.23
CA LEU A 183 20.18 -6.08 3.24
C LEU A 183 20.67 -4.64 3.41
N LEU A 184 19.76 -3.70 3.68
CA LEU A 184 20.05 -2.27 3.61
C LEU A 184 20.83 -1.81 4.83
N ALA A 185 21.50 -0.66 4.72
CA ALA A 185 22.07 0.01 5.89
C ALA A 185 20.98 0.76 6.66
N TYR A 186 21.11 0.79 7.99
CA TYR A 186 20.20 1.46 8.91
C TYR A 186 21.01 2.26 9.95
N PRO A 187 20.74 3.57 10.12
CA PRO A 187 20.03 4.44 9.19
C PRO A 187 20.86 4.73 7.93
N ALA A 188 20.18 4.98 6.81
CA ALA A 188 20.78 5.39 5.55
C ALA A 188 19.83 6.26 4.73
N ARG A 189 20.38 7.02 3.79
CA ARG A 189 19.63 7.89 2.88
C ARG A 189 20.33 7.97 1.53
N SER A 190 19.55 8.03 0.45
CA SER A 190 20.07 8.28 -0.90
C SER A 190 19.06 9.02 -1.76
N ALA A 191 19.52 9.99 -2.54
CA ALA A 191 18.71 10.64 -3.58
C ALA A 191 18.66 9.83 -4.89
N ASP A 192 19.65 8.95 -5.13
CA ASP A 192 19.64 8.02 -6.25
C ASP A 192 19.15 6.65 -5.78
N LEU A 193 17.93 6.29 -6.20
CA LEU A 193 17.29 5.04 -5.82
C LEU A 193 18.07 3.80 -6.30
N ARG A 194 18.93 3.94 -7.32
CA ARG A 194 19.77 2.84 -7.81
C ARG A 194 21.03 2.62 -6.98
N HIS A 195 21.31 3.54 -6.04
CA HIS A 195 22.50 3.51 -5.20
C HIS A 195 22.12 3.73 -3.74
N PHE A 196 21.32 2.82 -3.18
CA PHE A 196 20.98 2.87 -1.75
C PHE A 196 21.99 2.09 -0.90
N PRO A 197 22.52 2.64 0.21
CA PRO A 197 23.55 1.97 1.01
C PRO A 197 23.12 0.62 1.59
N THR A 198 24.02 -0.37 1.56
CA THR A 198 23.81 -1.70 2.16
C THR A 198 24.62 -1.89 3.44
N ALA A 199 24.17 -2.79 4.31
CA ALA A 199 24.86 -3.09 5.57
C ALA A 199 26.29 -3.63 5.36
N ALA A 200 26.56 -4.23 4.21
CA ALA A 200 27.88 -4.77 3.84
C ALA A 200 28.86 -3.73 3.26
N GLY A 201 28.49 -2.43 3.24
CA GLY A 201 29.37 -1.35 2.77
C GLY A 201 29.35 -1.08 1.26
N GLY A 202 28.32 -1.54 0.54
CA GLY A 202 28.10 -1.28 -0.88
C GLY A 202 26.78 -0.53 -1.15
N THR A 203 26.24 -0.69 -2.35
CA THR A 203 24.93 -0.16 -2.72
C THR A 203 24.02 -1.24 -3.32
N ALA A 204 22.71 -1.07 -3.14
CA ALA A 204 21.66 -1.83 -3.80
C ALA A 204 20.83 -0.91 -4.69
N ASP A 205 20.34 -1.47 -5.79
CA ASP A 205 19.39 -0.81 -6.67
C ASP A 205 17.96 -1.09 -6.16
N LEU A 206 17.24 -0.04 -5.74
CA LEU A 206 15.86 -0.16 -5.26
C LEU A 206 14.84 -0.29 -6.39
N THR A 207 15.27 -0.12 -7.65
CA THR A 207 14.44 -0.32 -8.85
C THR A 207 14.51 -1.76 -9.38
N ASP A 208 15.38 -2.61 -8.81
CA ASP A 208 15.50 -4.03 -9.12
C ASP A 208 15.12 -4.89 -7.90
N TYR A 209 14.02 -5.64 -8.02
CA TYR A 209 13.61 -6.62 -7.03
C TYR A 209 14.23 -7.98 -7.35
N ARG A 210 15.21 -8.36 -6.54
CA ARG A 210 15.93 -9.63 -6.67
C ARG A 210 15.42 -10.68 -5.69
N MET A 211 15.01 -11.83 -6.21
CA MET A 211 14.50 -12.92 -5.37
C MET A 211 15.60 -13.54 -4.49
N GLU A 212 16.86 -13.42 -4.90
CA GLU A 212 18.02 -14.02 -4.23
C GLU A 212 18.40 -13.29 -2.94
N ASP A 213 17.99 -12.01 -2.77
CA ASP A 213 18.41 -11.17 -1.64
C ASP A 213 17.97 -11.73 -0.27
N ARG A 214 16.86 -12.47 -0.23
CA ARG A 214 16.33 -13.14 0.97
C ARG A 214 16.33 -12.26 2.24
N ARG A 215 15.63 -11.12 2.20
CA ARG A 215 15.75 -10.02 3.17
C ARG A 215 14.44 -9.60 3.84
N GLU A 216 14.54 -8.92 4.97
CA GLU A 216 13.46 -8.10 5.55
C GLU A 216 13.94 -6.67 5.69
N ASP A 217 13.41 -5.77 4.87
CA ASP A 217 13.85 -4.39 4.82
C ASP A 217 12.68 -3.41 4.82
N PHE A 218 12.95 -2.18 5.25
CA PHE A 218 11.99 -1.09 5.26
C PHE A 218 12.66 0.23 4.89
N LEU A 219 12.02 1.00 4.02
CA LEU A 219 12.46 2.35 3.70
C LEU A 219 11.27 3.26 3.40
N THR A 220 11.50 4.56 3.48
CA THR A 220 10.55 5.63 3.13
C THR A 220 11.07 6.38 1.91
N LEU A 221 10.27 6.44 0.86
CA LEU A 221 10.44 7.32 -0.29
C LEU A 221 9.63 8.60 -0.06
N VAL A 222 10.28 9.75 -0.20
CA VAL A 222 9.62 11.06 -0.07
C VAL A 222 9.29 11.60 -1.44
N GLU A 223 8.02 11.94 -1.68
CA GLU A 223 7.56 12.48 -2.96
C GLU A 223 8.29 13.79 -3.31
N ALA A 224 8.64 13.94 -4.60
CA ALA A 224 8.98 15.23 -5.17
C ALA A 224 7.76 15.85 -5.85
N ASP A 225 7.66 17.17 -5.82
CA ASP A 225 6.61 17.86 -6.55
C ASP A 225 6.86 17.76 -8.05
N HIS A 226 5.84 17.32 -8.78
CA HIS A 226 5.85 17.14 -10.23
C HIS A 226 4.46 17.39 -10.84
N GLY A 227 3.50 17.94 -10.08
CA GLY A 227 2.15 18.28 -10.55
C GLY A 227 1.21 17.10 -10.88
N GLY A 228 1.70 15.85 -10.84
CA GLY A 228 0.94 14.63 -11.12
C GLY A 228 0.58 13.81 -9.85
N PRO A 229 -0.04 12.64 -10.03
CA PRO A 229 -0.25 11.71 -8.92
C PRO A 229 1.07 11.11 -8.45
N GLY A 230 1.16 10.79 -7.16
CA GLY A 230 2.21 9.88 -6.70
C GLY A 230 1.90 8.48 -7.22
N TRP A 231 2.89 7.77 -7.76
CA TRP A 231 2.69 6.41 -8.28
C TRP A 231 3.88 5.49 -8.02
N THR A 232 3.57 4.20 -7.94
CA THR A 232 4.51 3.07 -7.91
C THR A 232 4.05 2.04 -8.93
N ALA A 233 4.97 1.61 -9.79
CA ALA A 233 4.72 0.65 -10.86
C ALA A 233 5.67 -0.55 -10.75
N LEU A 234 5.13 -1.76 -10.77
CA LEU A 234 5.89 -3.00 -10.61
C LEU A 234 5.72 -3.90 -11.84
N ALA A 235 6.77 -4.02 -12.64
CA ALA A 235 6.84 -4.98 -13.74
C ALA A 235 7.25 -6.35 -13.17
N ARG A 236 6.31 -7.28 -13.07
CA ARG A 236 6.53 -8.57 -12.41
C ARG A 236 6.91 -9.66 -13.40
N HIS A 237 8.10 -10.23 -13.26
CA HIS A 237 8.65 -11.14 -14.26
C HIS A 237 7.86 -12.45 -14.40
N ALA A 238 7.53 -13.12 -13.30
CA ALA A 238 6.85 -14.42 -13.36
C ALA A 238 5.35 -14.27 -13.65
N GLU A 239 4.75 -13.21 -13.15
CA GLU A 239 3.33 -12.90 -13.29
C GLU A 239 3.00 -12.28 -14.65
N GLN A 240 4.01 -11.72 -15.34
CA GLN A 240 3.89 -11.12 -16.68
C GLN A 240 2.79 -10.05 -16.69
N ASP A 241 2.80 -9.20 -15.67
CA ASP A 241 1.90 -8.06 -15.54
C ASP A 241 2.59 -6.85 -14.90
N LEU A 242 1.92 -5.71 -15.00
CA LEU A 242 2.33 -4.45 -14.42
C LEU A 242 1.33 -4.10 -13.33
N VAL A 243 1.76 -4.11 -12.08
CA VAL A 243 0.94 -3.64 -10.94
C VAL A 243 1.15 -2.13 -10.80
N LEU A 244 0.05 -1.40 -10.64
CA LEU A 244 0.03 0.05 -10.56
C LEU A 244 -0.64 0.48 -9.26
N VAL A 245 0.03 1.33 -8.51
CA VAL A 245 -0.45 1.89 -7.25
C VAL A 245 -0.33 3.41 -7.33
N LEU A 246 -1.43 4.13 -7.12
CA LEU A 246 -1.49 5.58 -7.29
C LEU A 246 -2.19 6.27 -6.11
N LYS A 247 -1.73 7.48 -5.82
CA LYS A 247 -2.27 8.36 -4.77
C LYS A 247 -2.22 9.83 -5.17
N ASN A 248 -2.89 10.67 -4.39
CA ASN A 248 -2.60 12.09 -4.38
C ASN A 248 -1.41 12.37 -3.45
N ALA A 249 -0.27 12.78 -4.00
CA ALA A 249 0.95 13.05 -3.22
C ALA A 249 0.78 14.18 -2.18
N ALA A 250 -0.18 15.08 -2.36
CA ALA A 250 -0.50 16.10 -1.35
C ALA A 250 -1.28 15.53 -0.16
N GLU A 251 -2.10 14.50 -0.38
CA GLU A 251 -2.78 13.76 0.69
C GLU A 251 -1.82 12.79 1.39
N LEU A 252 -1.07 12.01 0.61
CA LEU A 252 -0.18 10.93 1.07
C LEU A 252 1.25 11.18 0.54
N PRO A 253 2.07 11.98 1.24
CA PRO A 253 3.34 12.51 0.70
C PRO A 253 4.54 11.57 0.77
N ILE A 254 4.35 10.33 1.20
CA ILE A 254 5.40 9.30 1.23
C ILE A 254 4.90 7.97 0.68
N THR A 255 5.82 7.18 0.13
CA THR A 255 5.63 5.75 -0.11
C THR A 255 6.64 5.02 0.76
N MET A 256 6.20 4.13 1.65
CA MET A 256 7.13 3.23 2.34
C MET A 256 7.15 1.89 1.60
N LEU A 257 8.32 1.25 1.58
CA LEU A 257 8.48 -0.06 0.96
C LEU A 257 8.83 -1.07 2.03
N TRP A 258 7.98 -2.08 2.21
CA TRP A 258 8.25 -3.23 3.07
C TRP A 258 8.67 -4.42 2.22
N PHE A 259 9.93 -4.80 2.33
CA PHE A 259 10.47 -6.00 1.70
C PHE A 259 10.34 -7.16 2.66
N SER A 260 9.64 -8.21 2.25
CA SER A 260 9.56 -9.45 3.01
C SER A 260 9.79 -10.64 2.09
N ASN A 261 11.03 -11.12 2.13
CA ASN A 261 11.52 -12.18 1.25
C ASN A 261 12.17 -13.29 2.06
N GLY A 262 11.42 -13.86 3.00
CA GLY A 262 11.82 -15.02 3.79
C GLY A 262 13.05 -14.78 4.63
N GLY A 263 13.23 -13.53 5.09
CA GLY A 263 14.33 -13.14 5.96
C GLY A 263 13.98 -13.24 7.44
N ARG A 264 12.71 -13.46 7.85
CA ARG A 264 12.33 -13.83 9.22
C ARG A 264 12.23 -15.34 9.39
N ASP A 265 12.97 -15.90 10.34
CA ASP A 265 13.08 -17.36 10.55
C ASP A 265 12.08 -17.92 11.58
N TYR A 266 11.34 -17.06 12.26
CA TYR A 266 10.34 -17.44 13.27
C TYR A 266 8.90 -17.36 12.74
N ALA A 267 8.00 -18.08 13.40
CA ALA A 267 6.58 -18.11 13.03
C ALA A 267 5.92 -16.72 13.15
N PRO A 268 4.93 -16.39 12.31
CA PRO A 268 4.36 -17.22 11.24
C PRO A 268 5.17 -17.22 9.93
N TRP A 269 6.13 -16.29 9.79
CA TRP A 269 6.96 -16.15 8.60
C TRP A 269 7.73 -17.43 8.31
N SER A 270 8.55 -17.90 9.25
CA SER A 270 9.33 -19.13 9.17
C SER A 270 10.08 -19.30 7.84
N GLY A 271 10.57 -18.20 7.26
CA GLY A 271 11.24 -18.19 5.96
C GLY A 271 10.33 -18.49 4.76
N ARG A 272 9.00 -18.48 4.92
CA ARG A 272 7.99 -18.86 3.89
C ARG A 272 7.25 -17.69 3.24
N HIS A 273 7.36 -16.47 3.78
CA HIS A 273 6.80 -15.26 3.15
C HIS A 273 7.80 -14.74 2.12
N LEU A 274 7.65 -15.12 0.85
CA LEU A 274 8.68 -14.98 -0.18
C LEU A 274 8.29 -14.02 -1.28
N GLY A 275 9.25 -13.19 -1.70
CA GLY A 275 9.09 -12.30 -2.84
C GLY A 275 8.02 -11.24 -2.66
N VAL A 276 7.73 -10.79 -1.43
CA VAL A 276 6.62 -9.87 -1.18
C VAL A 276 7.15 -8.45 -0.98
N LEU A 277 6.55 -7.52 -1.73
CA LEU A 277 6.70 -6.09 -1.53
C LEU A 277 5.38 -5.50 -1.01
N GLY A 278 5.41 -4.87 0.15
CA GLY A 278 4.40 -3.92 0.59
C GLY A 278 4.70 -2.53 0.04
N ILE A 279 3.71 -1.91 -0.59
CA ILE A 279 3.76 -0.53 -1.06
C ILE A 279 2.86 0.28 -0.15
N GLU A 280 3.44 1.06 0.74
CA GLU A 280 2.73 1.70 1.81
C GLU A 280 2.61 3.20 1.57
N ASP A 281 1.59 3.59 0.81
CA ASP A 281 1.33 4.98 0.49
C ASP A 281 0.64 5.69 1.66
N GLY A 282 1.32 6.69 2.21
CA GLY A 282 0.99 7.18 3.54
C GLY A 282 1.22 8.66 3.80
N ARG A 283 0.65 9.08 4.92
CA ARG A 283 0.94 10.31 5.64
C ARG A 283 1.32 9.90 7.07
N ALA A 284 2.59 9.56 7.26
CA ALA A 284 3.07 8.93 8.48
C ALA A 284 4.57 9.18 8.70
N ALA A 285 5.01 9.01 9.93
CA ALA A 285 6.35 8.52 10.26
C ALA A 285 6.19 7.11 10.86
N VAL A 286 7.29 6.38 11.08
CA VAL A 286 7.20 5.05 11.71
C VAL A 286 6.80 5.20 13.19
N GLY A 287 5.54 4.90 13.49
CA GLY A 287 4.92 4.96 14.83
C GLY A 287 3.90 6.10 14.98
N HIS A 288 2.83 5.87 15.76
CA HIS A 288 1.74 6.84 15.94
C HIS A 288 2.22 8.10 16.68
N ALA A 289 2.79 7.96 17.87
CA ALA A 289 3.30 9.09 18.65
C ALA A 289 4.43 9.82 17.90
N ALA A 290 5.32 9.08 17.22
CA ALA A 290 6.38 9.66 16.39
C ALA A 290 5.82 10.47 15.20
N SER A 291 4.73 10.01 14.60
CA SER A 291 4.02 10.74 13.55
C SER A 291 3.38 12.03 14.07
N LEU A 292 2.90 12.05 15.32
CA LEU A 292 2.27 13.22 15.94
C LEU A 292 3.29 14.22 16.50
N GLY A 293 4.41 13.75 17.02
CA GLY A 293 5.49 14.56 17.57
C GLY A 293 6.42 15.17 16.52
N ASP A 294 7.57 15.68 16.97
CA ASP A 294 8.65 16.09 16.07
C ASP A 294 9.31 14.87 15.44
N ASN A 295 9.64 14.95 14.15
CA ASN A 295 10.29 13.89 13.40
C ASN A 295 11.03 14.47 12.19
N TRP A 296 11.90 13.66 11.59
CA TRP A 296 12.75 14.11 10.49
C TRP A 296 11.96 14.53 9.24
N LEU A 297 10.82 13.89 8.96
CA LEU A 297 9.94 14.24 7.83
C LEU A 297 9.31 15.63 8.02
N LYS A 298 8.76 15.92 9.21
CA LYS A 298 8.18 17.22 9.54
C LYS A 298 9.18 18.35 9.43
N ARG A 299 10.42 18.13 9.91
CA ARG A 299 11.51 19.12 9.77
C ARG A 299 11.87 19.41 8.32
N GLU A 300 11.52 18.52 7.40
CA GLU A 300 11.68 18.67 5.95
C GLU A 300 10.38 19.06 5.22
N GLY A 301 9.37 19.54 5.97
CA GLY A 301 8.10 20.03 5.42
C GLY A 301 7.13 18.94 4.98
N VAL A 302 7.37 17.68 5.31
CA VAL A 302 6.51 16.56 4.94
C VAL A 302 5.46 16.32 6.03
N ALA A 303 4.19 16.31 5.65
CA ALA A 303 3.09 16.01 6.57
C ALA A 303 3.12 14.54 7.00
N THR A 304 2.94 14.26 8.30
CA THR A 304 2.98 12.90 8.87
C THR A 304 1.73 12.49 9.63
N ALA A 305 0.70 13.34 9.68
CA ALA A 305 -0.60 12.98 10.24
C ALA A 305 -1.70 13.89 9.67
N PHE A 306 -2.93 13.39 9.70
CA PHE A 306 -4.14 14.18 9.49
C PHE A 306 -4.69 14.67 10.82
N ALA A 307 -5.13 15.93 10.89
CA ALA A 307 -5.81 16.45 12.07
C ALA A 307 -7.25 15.94 12.12
N LEU A 308 -7.70 15.51 13.30
CA LEU A 308 -9.08 15.10 13.56
C LEU A 308 -9.76 16.15 14.44
N ALA A 309 -11.02 16.42 14.19
CA ALA A 309 -11.85 17.17 15.12
C ALA A 309 -13.33 16.82 14.95
N GLU A 310 -14.08 17.04 16.02
CA GLU A 310 -15.53 16.89 16.03
C GLU A 310 -16.21 17.67 14.89
N GLY A 311 -17.17 17.04 14.23
CA GLY A 311 -17.93 17.64 13.12
C GLY A 311 -17.16 17.83 11.81
N ARG A 312 -15.87 17.46 11.73
CA ARG A 312 -15.06 17.52 10.49
C ARG A 312 -14.83 16.14 9.88
N SER A 313 -14.62 16.13 8.57
CA SER A 313 -14.24 14.94 7.82
C SER A 313 -12.84 15.11 7.23
N VAL A 314 -12.03 14.06 7.36
CA VAL A 314 -10.81 13.89 6.56
C VAL A 314 -11.02 12.70 5.64
N SER A 315 -10.59 12.81 4.39
CA SER A 315 -10.57 11.68 3.47
C SER A 315 -9.32 11.66 2.62
N PHE A 316 -8.93 10.47 2.20
CA PHE A 316 -7.79 10.26 1.31
C PHE A 316 -8.06 9.07 0.38
N ARG A 317 -7.46 9.12 -0.81
CA ARG A 317 -7.77 8.20 -1.91
C ARG A 317 -6.56 7.46 -2.42
N HIS A 318 -6.81 6.24 -2.87
CA HIS A 318 -5.79 5.32 -3.34
C HIS A 318 -6.35 4.44 -4.45
N VAL A 319 -5.53 4.16 -5.45
CA VAL A 319 -5.91 3.33 -6.61
C VAL A 319 -4.91 2.19 -6.76
N ILE A 320 -5.42 0.98 -6.96
CA ILE A 320 -4.62 -0.21 -7.24
C ILE A 320 -5.14 -0.82 -8.53
N GLY A 321 -4.26 -1.20 -9.44
CA GLY A 321 -4.64 -1.88 -10.67
C GLY A 321 -3.56 -2.79 -11.22
N ALA A 322 -3.91 -3.54 -12.26
CA ALA A 322 -2.96 -4.35 -12.99
C ALA A 322 -3.32 -4.51 -14.46
N VAL A 323 -2.30 -4.56 -15.32
CA VAL A 323 -2.47 -4.76 -16.77
C VAL A 323 -1.47 -5.79 -17.29
N PRO A 324 -1.79 -6.53 -18.37
CA PRO A 324 -0.84 -7.46 -18.97
C PRO A 324 0.42 -6.74 -19.43
N PHE A 325 1.58 -7.31 -19.10
CA PHE A 325 2.89 -6.71 -19.40
C PHE A 325 3.94 -7.83 -19.50
N SER A 326 4.37 -8.14 -20.72
CA SER A 326 5.32 -9.24 -20.98
C SER A 326 6.76 -8.79 -21.20
N ASP A 327 6.98 -7.50 -21.48
CA ASP A 327 8.25 -7.01 -22.01
C ASP A 327 8.70 -5.72 -21.36
N GLY A 328 9.95 -5.72 -20.88
CA GLY A 328 10.77 -4.52 -20.78
C GLY A 328 10.92 -3.90 -19.40
N GLU A 329 11.63 -2.77 -19.42
CA GLU A 329 11.82 -1.86 -18.30
C GLU A 329 10.46 -1.31 -17.81
N PRO A 330 10.34 -1.00 -16.52
CA PRO A 330 9.11 -0.42 -15.99
C PRO A 330 8.82 0.94 -16.65
N PRO A 331 7.56 1.40 -16.65
CA PRO A 331 7.18 2.65 -17.29
C PRO A 331 8.01 3.84 -16.80
N ARG A 332 8.33 4.76 -17.71
CA ARG A 332 9.06 5.98 -17.38
C ARG A 332 8.17 7.04 -16.75
N ASP A 333 6.92 7.10 -17.21
CA ASP A 333 5.98 8.12 -16.77
C ASP A 333 4.52 7.68 -16.94
N PHE A 334 3.66 8.35 -16.19
CA PHE A 334 2.21 8.24 -16.27
C PHE A 334 1.59 9.62 -16.38
N GLU A 335 0.76 9.81 -17.39
CA GLU A 335 -0.07 10.99 -17.52
C GLU A 335 -1.54 10.61 -17.33
N THR A 336 -2.21 11.24 -16.38
CA THR A 336 -3.64 11.06 -16.17
C THR A 336 -4.43 12.12 -16.92
N ALA A 337 -5.32 11.68 -17.80
CA ALA A 337 -6.40 12.50 -18.35
C ALA A 337 -7.72 12.13 -17.65
N ARG A 338 -8.81 12.82 -18.00
CA ARG A 338 -10.11 12.66 -17.34
C ARG A 338 -10.62 11.21 -17.31
N ASP A 339 -10.55 10.53 -18.45
CA ASP A 339 -11.17 9.20 -18.66
C ASP A 339 -10.15 8.09 -19.00
N HIS A 340 -8.85 8.44 -19.06
CA HIS A 340 -7.79 7.49 -19.36
C HIS A 340 -6.47 7.88 -18.72
N MET A 341 -5.59 6.90 -18.58
CA MET A 341 -4.20 7.08 -18.20
C MET A 341 -3.30 6.63 -19.35
N ARG A 342 -2.30 7.44 -19.67
CA ARG A 342 -1.25 7.14 -20.64
C ARG A 342 -0.04 6.59 -19.88
N ILE A 343 0.40 5.41 -20.27
CA ILE A 343 1.61 4.76 -19.76
C ILE A 343 2.69 4.90 -20.81
N ALA A 344 3.77 5.61 -20.49
CA ALA A 344 4.92 5.76 -21.38
C ALA A 344 5.98 4.70 -21.08
N GLY A 345 6.20 3.79 -22.02
CA GLY A 345 7.23 2.75 -21.97
C GLY A 345 8.65 3.32 -22.10
N ALA A 346 9.64 2.55 -21.63
CA ALA A 346 11.06 2.89 -21.77
C ALA A 346 11.55 2.91 -23.23
N ASP A 347 10.90 2.16 -24.10
CA ASP A 347 11.15 2.09 -25.54
C ASP A 347 10.41 3.20 -26.34
N GLY A 348 9.61 4.03 -25.67
CA GLY A 348 8.82 5.09 -26.29
C GLY A 348 7.43 4.64 -26.72
N THR A 349 7.04 3.39 -26.47
CA THR A 349 5.65 2.96 -26.64
C THR A 349 4.73 3.72 -25.68
N VAL A 350 3.49 3.93 -26.11
CA VAL A 350 2.45 4.55 -25.28
C VAL A 350 1.25 3.61 -25.26
N ARG A 351 0.79 3.26 -24.06
CA ARG A 351 -0.43 2.49 -23.84
C ARG A 351 -1.46 3.38 -23.15
N GLU A 352 -2.68 3.41 -23.68
CA GLU A 352 -3.80 4.06 -23.02
C GLU A 352 -4.65 3.01 -22.32
N ILE A 353 -5.03 3.28 -21.07
CA ILE A 353 -5.92 2.43 -20.29
C ILE A 353 -7.02 3.26 -19.64
N ALA A 354 -8.22 2.69 -19.54
CA ALA A 354 -9.36 3.36 -18.94
C ALA A 354 -9.06 3.69 -17.47
N PHE A 355 -9.28 4.95 -17.09
CA PHE A 355 -8.93 5.45 -15.76
C PHE A 355 -9.79 6.66 -15.39
N ASP A 356 -10.26 6.73 -14.15
CA ASP A 356 -10.93 7.91 -13.61
C ASP A 356 -9.90 8.93 -13.11
N GLY A 357 -9.57 9.89 -13.97
CA GLY A 357 -8.61 10.96 -13.69
C GLY A 357 -9.05 11.93 -12.61
N ASP A 358 -10.36 12.05 -12.37
CA ASP A 358 -10.92 12.92 -11.34
C ASP A 358 -10.86 12.26 -9.95
N PHE A 359 -10.69 10.94 -9.88
CA PHE A 359 -10.76 10.19 -8.61
C PHE A 359 -9.74 10.69 -7.59
N LEU A 360 -8.48 10.91 -7.97
CA LEU A 360 -7.43 11.31 -7.03
C LEU A 360 -7.49 12.80 -6.61
N ARG A 361 -8.43 13.59 -7.14
CA ARG A 361 -8.63 15.00 -6.75
C ARG A 361 -7.36 15.86 -6.90
N LEU A 362 -6.52 15.56 -7.89
CA LEU A 362 -5.27 16.28 -8.12
C LEU A 362 -5.54 17.78 -8.33
N GLY A 363 -4.68 18.63 -7.74
CA GLY A 363 -4.81 20.09 -7.82
C GLY A 363 -6.02 20.70 -7.08
N ARG A 364 -6.87 19.89 -6.43
CA ARG A 364 -7.93 20.38 -5.56
C ARG A 364 -7.39 20.56 -4.14
N SER A 365 -7.85 21.58 -3.43
CA SER A 365 -7.55 21.73 -2.01
C SER A 365 -8.01 20.50 -1.25
N VAL A 366 -7.11 19.89 -0.48
CA VAL A 366 -7.46 18.81 0.46
C VAL A 366 -8.47 19.40 1.45
N PRO A 367 -9.67 18.81 1.64
CA PRO A 367 -10.62 19.27 2.64
C PRO A 367 -9.95 19.30 4.02
N ALA A 368 -10.06 20.43 4.71
CA ALA A 368 -9.39 20.72 5.98
C ALA A 368 -10.08 20.13 7.21
#